data_AF-A0A1W9R092-F1
#
_entry.id   AF-A0A1W9R092-F1
#
_cell.length_a   1.000
_cell.length_b   1.000
_cell.length_c   1.000
_cell.angle_alpha   90.00
_cell.angle_beta   90.00
_cell.angle_gamma   90.00
#
_symmetry.space_group_name_H-M   'P 1'
#
loop_
_entity.id
_entity.type
_entity.pdbx_description
1 polymer ?
#
loop_
_entity_poly.entity_id
_entity_poly.type
_entity_poly.pdbx_seq_one_letter_code
_entity_poly.pdbx_strand_id
1 'polypeptide(L)'
;MKTIQFVLFNVTMLFGLTGMAQIVYTDPALPYADESVILYFNTEGTPLEGYSGDVYAHTGITVNGNQWQNVIGDWGNNTTQPQLTRIDTDLYQLDIVPTSLLRFMNRV
;
A
#
# COMPACT_ATOMS: atom_id res chain seq x y z
N MET A 1 33.58 27.41 -20.98
CA MET A 1 32.65 27.59 -19.83
C MET A 1 31.22 27.11 -20.13
N LYS A 2 30.64 27.39 -21.30
CA LYS A 2 29.25 26.99 -21.64
C LYS A 2 29.00 25.48 -21.70
N THR A 3 29.98 24.68 -22.14
CA THR A 3 29.89 23.20 -22.21
C THR A 3 29.91 22.52 -20.84
N ILE A 4 30.73 23.00 -19.91
CA ILE A 4 30.79 22.48 -18.53
C ILE A 4 29.49 22.78 -17.78
N GLN A 5 28.90 23.96 -17.98
CA GLN A 5 27.60 24.31 -17.41
C GLN A 5 26.46 23.45 -17.96
N PHE A 6 26.51 23.12 -19.26
CA PHE A 6 25.52 22.22 -19.86
C PHE A 6 25.61 20.80 -19.28
N VAL A 7 26.83 20.28 -19.06
CA VAL A 7 27.02 18.98 -18.41
C VAL A 7 26.55 19.00 -16.95
N LEU A 8 26.86 20.05 -16.18
CA LEU A 8 26.37 20.19 -14.79
C LEU A 8 24.84 20.25 -14.71
N PHE A 9 24.17 20.93 -15.66
CA PHE A 9 22.71 21.01 -15.70
C PHE A 9 22.07 19.62 -15.95
N ASN A 10 22.62 18.84 -16.89
CA ASN A 10 22.11 17.50 -17.18
C ASN A 10 22.35 16.51 -16.03
N VAL A 11 23.51 16.60 -15.34
CA VAL A 11 23.79 15.74 -14.17
C VAL A 11 22.85 16.06 -13.00
N THR A 12 22.57 17.33 -12.75
CA THR A 12 21.66 17.74 -11.66
C THR A 12 20.21 17.28 -11.89
N MET A 13 19.76 17.19 -13.16
CA MET A 13 18.42 16.74 -13.50
C MET A 13 18.21 15.22 -13.34
N LEU A 14 19.28 14.42 -13.48
CA LEU A 14 19.26 12.96 -13.26
C LEU A 14 19.21 12.56 -11.78
N PHE A 15 19.73 13.40 -10.88
CA PHE A 15 19.70 13.15 -9.43
C PHE A 15 18.33 13.44 -8.78
N GLY A 16 17.41 14.10 -9.49
CA GLY A 16 16.09 14.48 -8.96
C GLY A 16 14.99 13.42 -9.03
N LEU A 17 15.30 12.20 -9.51
CA LEU A 17 14.31 11.13 -9.74
C LEU A 17 14.29 10.06 -8.63
N THR A 18 14.67 10.41 -7.39
CA THR A 18 14.37 9.53 -6.25
C THR A 18 12.86 9.66 -5.94
N GLY A 19 12.05 8.94 -6.71
CA GLY A 19 10.63 8.77 -6.41
C GLY A 19 10.48 8.10 -5.05
N MET A 20 9.55 8.57 -4.22
CA MET A 20 9.14 7.86 -3.02
C MET A 20 8.55 6.53 -3.47
N ALA A 21 9.27 5.42 -3.29
CA ALA A 21 8.69 4.11 -3.53
C ALA A 21 7.46 3.97 -2.64
N GLN A 22 6.31 3.68 -3.24
CA GLN A 22 5.07 3.55 -2.48
C GLN A 22 5.17 2.26 -1.66
N ILE A 23 5.27 2.41 -0.33
CA ILE A 23 5.41 1.26 0.59
C ILE A 23 4.17 0.34 0.57
N VAL A 24 3.01 0.86 0.17
CA VAL A 24 1.77 0.08 0.01
C VAL A 24 1.20 0.31 -1.39
N TYR A 25 1.04 -0.74 -2.18
CA TYR A 25 0.49 -0.65 -3.55
C TYR A 25 -0.47 -1.80 -3.83
N THR A 26 -1.22 -1.72 -4.94
CA THR A 26 -2.23 -2.73 -5.30
C THR A 26 -2.08 -3.20 -6.74
N ASP A 27 -2.53 -4.43 -7.00
CA ASP A 27 -2.67 -4.99 -8.34
C ASP A 27 -4.09 -5.57 -8.52
N PRO A 28 -4.91 -5.07 -9.48
CA PRO A 28 -4.61 -3.92 -10.33
C PRO A 28 -4.56 -2.61 -9.51
N ALA A 29 -3.78 -1.63 -9.99
CA ALA A 29 -3.59 -0.36 -9.28
C ALA A 29 -4.87 0.49 -9.16
N LEU A 30 -5.83 0.28 -10.06
CA LEU A 30 -7.14 0.92 -10.07
C LEU A 30 -8.21 -0.17 -10.22
N PRO A 31 -8.51 -0.88 -9.13
CA PRO A 31 -9.46 -1.99 -9.18
C PRO A 31 -10.91 -1.51 -9.27
N TYR A 32 -11.75 -2.28 -9.97
CA TYR A 32 -13.19 -2.12 -9.86
C TYR A 32 -13.74 -2.84 -8.63
N ALA A 33 -14.93 -2.42 -8.18
CA ALA A 33 -15.57 -2.92 -6.96
C ALA A 33 -15.88 -4.43 -6.97
N ASP A 34 -16.01 -5.01 -8.17
CA ASP A 34 -16.34 -6.41 -8.43
C ASP A 34 -15.12 -7.25 -8.81
N GLU A 35 -13.91 -6.69 -8.75
CA GLU A 35 -12.65 -7.37 -9.05
C GLU A 35 -11.87 -7.73 -7.78
N SER A 36 -11.06 -8.77 -7.89
CA SER A 36 -10.07 -9.10 -6.85
C SER A 36 -8.90 -8.13 -6.94
N VAL A 37 -8.37 -7.76 -5.78
CA VAL A 37 -7.23 -6.86 -5.65
C VAL A 37 -6.22 -7.48 -4.71
N ILE A 38 -4.95 -7.46 -5.08
CA ILE A 38 -3.85 -7.83 -4.17
C ILE A 38 -3.25 -6.54 -3.65
N LEU A 39 -3.25 -6.35 -2.34
CA LEU A 39 -2.50 -5.28 -1.68
C LEU A 39 -1.13 -5.81 -1.29
N TYR A 40 -0.08 -5.10 -1.68
CA TYR A 40 1.29 -5.37 -1.27
C TYR A 40 1.76 -4.32 -0.28
N PHE A 41 2.51 -4.75 0.72
CA PHE A 41 3.17 -3.90 1.70
C PHE A 41 4.66 -4.26 1.76
N ASN A 42 5.51 -3.34 1.32
CA ASN A 42 6.97 -3.44 1.44
C ASN A 42 7.43 -2.72 2.72
N THR A 43 8.04 -3.47 3.64
CA THR A 43 8.56 -2.97 4.91
C THR A 43 9.99 -2.43 4.82
N GLU A 44 10.68 -2.56 3.69
CA GLU A 44 12.02 -2.03 3.46
C GLU A 44 12.06 -0.52 3.75
N GLY A 45 13.05 -0.08 4.55
CA GLY A 45 13.17 1.31 5.00
C GLY A 45 12.09 1.78 5.99
N THR A 46 11.23 0.89 6.50
CA THR A 46 10.24 1.20 7.55
C THR A 46 10.69 0.65 8.91
N PRO A 47 10.06 1.04 10.04
CA PRO A 47 10.32 0.42 11.34
C PRO A 47 9.99 -1.09 11.42
N LEU A 48 9.33 -1.64 10.41
CA LEU A 48 9.03 -3.07 10.29
C LEU A 48 10.02 -3.81 9.38
N GLU A 49 11.08 -3.17 8.90
CA GLU A 49 12.14 -3.83 8.12
C GLU A 49 12.75 -5.01 8.90
N GLY A 50 12.94 -6.14 8.23
CA GLY A 50 13.39 -7.40 8.81
C GLY A 50 12.37 -8.08 9.75
N TYR A 51 11.21 -7.48 10.00
CA TYR A 51 10.17 -8.10 10.80
C TYR A 51 9.65 -9.34 10.08
N SER A 52 9.41 -10.41 10.84
CA SER A 52 8.97 -11.72 10.34
C SER A 52 7.77 -12.29 11.09
N GLY A 53 7.19 -11.50 12.00
CA GLY A 53 5.97 -11.86 12.71
C GLY A 53 4.72 -11.51 11.91
N ASP A 54 3.57 -11.64 12.57
CA ASP A 54 2.28 -11.36 11.95
C ASP A 54 2.07 -9.85 11.79
N VAL A 55 1.71 -9.44 10.58
CA VAL A 55 1.35 -8.07 10.24
C VAL A 55 -0.15 -8.03 9.93
N TYR A 56 -0.84 -7.01 10.46
CA TYR A 56 -2.28 -6.82 10.28
C TYR A 56 -2.56 -5.45 9.69
N ALA A 57 -3.53 -5.36 8.78
CA ALA A 57 -3.97 -4.09 8.21
C ALA A 57 -5.21 -3.58 8.93
N HIS A 58 -5.20 -2.31 9.33
CA HIS A 58 -6.43 -1.61 9.70
C HIS A 58 -7.03 -0.94 8.47
N THR A 59 -8.09 -1.53 7.92
CA THR A 59 -8.65 -1.14 6.61
C THR A 59 -10.03 -0.50 6.76
N GLY A 60 -10.24 0.59 6.02
CA GLY A 60 -11.55 1.21 5.78
C GLY A 60 -11.58 1.83 4.38
N ILE A 61 -12.76 2.16 3.88
CA ILE A 61 -12.95 2.74 2.53
C ILE A 61 -13.31 4.22 2.63
N THR A 62 -12.95 4.98 1.58
CA THR A 62 -13.40 6.36 1.41
C THR A 62 -14.45 6.41 0.32
N VAL A 63 -15.66 6.85 0.64
CA VAL A 63 -16.79 6.93 -0.31
C VAL A 63 -17.39 8.34 -0.25
N ASN A 64 -17.54 8.96 -1.41
CA ASN A 64 -18.10 10.32 -1.53
C ASN A 64 -17.41 11.35 -0.61
N GLY A 65 -16.09 11.24 -0.44
CA GLY A 65 -15.30 12.14 0.41
C GLY A 65 -15.33 11.83 1.91
N ASN A 66 -16.14 10.87 2.36
CA ASN A 66 -16.17 10.43 3.75
C ASN A 66 -15.15 9.30 3.95
N GLN A 67 -14.15 9.56 4.78
CA GLN A 67 -13.08 8.61 5.08
C GLN A 67 -13.50 7.57 6.14
N TRP A 68 -12.79 6.45 6.18
CA TRP A 68 -12.93 5.41 7.21
C TRP A 68 -14.36 4.86 7.33
N GLN A 69 -15.02 4.64 6.22
CA GLN A 69 -16.27 3.89 6.20
C GLN A 69 -15.98 2.39 6.21
N ASN A 70 -16.88 1.62 6.80
CA ASN A 70 -16.87 0.15 6.77
C ASN A 70 -15.56 -0.48 7.28
N VAL A 71 -15.02 0.13 8.33
CA VAL A 71 -13.82 -0.32 9.03
C VAL A 71 -13.97 -1.78 9.49
N ILE A 72 -12.91 -2.56 9.30
CA ILE A 72 -12.83 -3.93 9.83
C ILE A 72 -12.11 -3.91 11.18
N GLY A 73 -12.88 -4.22 12.23
CA GLY A 73 -12.36 -4.32 13.59
C GLY A 73 -12.03 -2.96 14.21
N ASP A 74 -11.59 -3.02 15.46
CA ASP A 74 -11.04 -1.85 16.16
C ASP A 74 -9.51 -1.82 16.03
N TRP A 75 -8.91 -0.66 16.24
CA TRP A 75 -7.46 -0.53 16.32
C TRP A 75 -6.90 -1.41 17.45
N GLY A 76 -5.82 -2.13 17.16
CA GLY A 76 -5.17 -3.04 18.11
C GLY A 76 -5.90 -4.36 18.35
N ASN A 77 -7.01 -4.64 17.66
CA ASN A 77 -7.72 -5.90 17.75
C ASN A 77 -7.43 -6.83 16.56
N ASN A 78 -6.31 -7.54 16.63
CA ASN A 78 -5.84 -8.45 15.59
C ASN A 78 -6.78 -9.66 15.34
N THR A 79 -7.73 -9.95 16.23
CA THR A 79 -8.68 -11.07 16.03
C THR A 79 -9.66 -10.81 14.90
N THR A 80 -9.86 -9.54 14.53
CA THR A 80 -10.82 -9.13 13.51
C THR A 80 -10.17 -8.48 12.30
N GLN A 81 -8.95 -7.97 12.44
CA GLN A 81 -8.22 -7.30 11.37
C GLN A 81 -7.70 -8.31 10.32
N PRO A 82 -7.67 -7.95 9.04
CA PRO A 82 -7.03 -8.76 8.01
C PRO A 82 -5.53 -8.93 8.30
N GLN A 83 -5.10 -10.18 8.43
CA GLN A 83 -3.69 -10.54 8.52
C GLN A 83 -3.09 -10.57 7.11
N LEU A 84 -1.92 -9.97 6.95
CA LEU A 84 -1.14 -10.07 5.71
C LEU A 84 -0.35 -11.38 5.69
N THR A 85 -0.18 -11.93 4.50
CA THR A 85 0.67 -13.08 4.23
C THR A 85 2.06 -12.61 3.81
N ARG A 86 3.10 -13.04 4.51
CA ARG A 86 4.49 -12.76 4.12
C ARG A 86 4.86 -13.59 2.89
N ILE A 87 5.35 -12.95 1.84
CA ILE A 87 5.71 -13.61 0.56
C ILE A 87 7.19 -13.48 0.21
N ASP A 88 7.91 -12.52 0.79
CA ASP A 88 9.36 -12.41 0.68
C ASP A 88 9.94 -11.74 1.94
N THR A 89 11.26 -11.53 1.95
CA THR A 89 11.93 -10.61 2.86
C THR A 89 11.33 -9.22 2.65
N ASP A 90 10.82 -8.66 3.73
CA ASP A 90 10.15 -7.36 3.75
C ASP A 90 8.89 -7.20 2.91
N LEU A 91 8.40 -8.27 2.26
CA LEU A 91 7.22 -8.19 1.40
C LEU A 91 6.06 -9.01 1.96
N TYR A 92 4.93 -8.32 2.14
CA TYR A 92 3.68 -8.86 2.62
C TYR A 92 2.56 -8.59 1.61
N GLN A 93 1.57 -9.48 1.53
CA GLN A 93 0.40 -9.32 0.69
C GLN A 93 -0.92 -9.52 1.46
N LEU A 94 -1.99 -8.90 0.96
CA LEU A 94 -3.36 -9.14 1.39
C LEU A 94 -4.25 -9.29 0.15
N ASP A 95 -4.90 -10.46 0.04
CA ASP A 95 -5.90 -10.71 -0.99
C ASP A 95 -7.24 -10.08 -0.60
N ILE A 96 -7.69 -9.09 -1.38
CA ILE A 96 -8.97 -8.41 -1.23
C ILE A 96 -9.89 -8.92 -2.33
N VAL A 97 -10.68 -9.94 -2.02
CA VAL A 97 -11.63 -10.54 -2.97
C VAL A 97 -12.93 -9.72 -3.10
N PRO A 98 -13.69 -9.84 -4.22
CA PRO A 98 -14.89 -9.06 -4.46
C PRO A 98 -15.94 -9.14 -3.34
N THR A 99 -16.07 -10.28 -2.67
CA THR A 99 -16.99 -10.41 -1.52
C THR A 99 -16.52 -9.60 -0.31
N SER A 100 -15.21 -9.47 -0.11
CA SER A 100 -14.63 -8.60 0.92
C SER A 100 -14.77 -7.14 0.53
N LEU A 101 -14.51 -6.78 -0.73
CA LEU A 101 -14.68 -5.42 -1.26
C LEU A 101 -16.14 -4.96 -1.23
N LEU A 102 -17.06 -5.82 -1.67
CA LEU A 102 -18.50 -5.58 -1.58
C LEU A 102 -18.99 -5.55 -0.13
N ARG A 103 -18.39 -6.33 0.78
CA ARG A 103 -18.64 -6.23 2.23
C ARG A 103 -18.16 -4.89 2.78
N PHE A 104 -17.03 -4.37 2.30
CA PHE A 104 -16.61 -3.01 2.59
C PHE A 104 -17.58 -2.00 2.01
N MET A 105 -18.27 -2.24 0.89
CA MET A 105 -19.19 -1.26 0.31
C MET A 105 -20.60 -1.31 0.91
N ASN A 106 -21.07 -2.48 1.32
CA ASN A 106 -22.48 -2.73 1.67
C ASN A 106 -22.77 -2.81 3.19
N ARG A 107 -21.84 -2.41 4.06
CA ARG A 107 -22.16 -2.17 5.48
C ARG A 107 -22.86 -0.81 5.61
N VAL A 108 -24.14 -0.76 5.27
CA VAL A 108 -25.05 0.35 5.57
C VAL A 108 -26.29 -0.21 6.26
#